data_AF-A0A971KZP4-F1
#
_entry.id   AF-A0A971KZP4-F1
#
_cell.length_a   1.000
_cell.length_b   1.000
_cell.length_c   1.000
_cell.angle_alpha   90.00
_cell.angle_beta   90.00
_cell.angle_gamma   90.00
#
_symmetry.space_group_name_H-M   'P 1'
#
loop_
_entity.id
_entity.type
_entity.pdbx_description
1 polymer ?
#
loop_
_entity_poly.entity_id
_entity_poly.type
_entity_poly.pdbx_seq_one_letter_code
_entity_poly.pdbx_strand_id
1 'polypeptide(L)'
;MARDRKKQEESSGAPEWMTTYSDMVTLLLTFFIMLFAMSTVDKARFTDVARSLSNSLLNLSTGESILDSSGKSIITVDFVNPSDKNLPQQNEKYIESAEEMVIDAQRQIYEMEMDIAKEEIRQAAVAQGIGDKVEIIEEKDFIIVRLESELFFDSGRADIRPEGYPVLDQLAEVLRNIDNEILVSGHTDNVPINTPLFKSNWELSTARATTVVRYFTETLGLDPVKFTATGNGEHRPLADNSTAEGRQRNRRIEIMIMK
;
A
#
# COMPACT_ATOMS: atom_id res chain seq x y z
N MET A 1 13.47 -45.50 99.84
CA MET A 1 13.94 -45.36 98.44
C MET A 1 12.71 -45.34 97.52
N ALA A 2 12.20 -44.14 97.22
CA ALA A 2 11.16 -43.96 96.21
C ALA A 2 11.86 -43.53 94.92
N ARG A 3 11.65 -44.30 93.85
CA ARG A 3 12.37 -44.16 92.59
C ARG A 3 11.77 -42.99 91.81
N ASP A 4 12.57 -41.95 91.65
CA ASP A 4 12.24 -40.73 90.94
C ASP A 4 11.98 -41.03 89.46
N ARG A 5 10.76 -40.75 88.98
CA ARG A 5 10.36 -40.93 87.59
C ARG A 5 10.71 -39.64 86.83
N LYS A 6 11.82 -39.64 86.10
CA LYS A 6 12.14 -38.62 85.09
C LYS A 6 10.96 -38.44 84.14
N LYS A 7 10.32 -37.27 84.18
CA LYS A 7 9.46 -36.78 83.08
C LYS A 7 10.36 -36.60 81.86
N GLN A 8 10.08 -37.33 80.79
CA GLN A 8 10.56 -36.94 79.46
C GLN A 8 9.86 -35.62 79.11
N GLU A 9 10.65 -34.59 78.81
CA GLU A 9 10.17 -33.40 78.12
C GLU A 9 9.72 -33.84 76.72
N GLU A 10 8.42 -34.03 76.55
CA GLU A 10 7.82 -34.01 75.22
C GLU A 10 8.07 -32.61 74.67
N SER A 11 8.86 -32.54 73.59
CA SER A 11 9.02 -31.31 72.82
C SER A 11 7.63 -30.80 72.48
N SER A 12 7.22 -29.69 73.10
CA SER A 12 5.96 -29.01 72.84
C SER A 12 5.91 -28.68 71.34
N GLY A 13 5.27 -29.53 70.57
CA GLY A 13 4.97 -29.27 69.17
C GLY A 13 4.13 -27.99 69.06
N ALA A 14 4.17 -27.36 67.89
CA ALA A 14 3.31 -26.23 67.61
C ALA A 14 1.84 -26.62 67.89
N PRO A 15 1.06 -25.77 68.58
CA PRO A 15 -0.30 -26.10 68.97
C PRO A 15 -1.20 -26.31 67.74
N GLU A 16 -2.17 -27.22 67.84
CA GLU A 16 -3.00 -27.65 66.69
C GLU A 16 -3.77 -26.53 65.99
N TRP A 17 -4.12 -25.43 66.68
CA TRP A 17 -4.73 -24.27 66.04
C TRP A 17 -3.79 -23.56 65.05
N MET A 18 -2.48 -23.70 65.25
CA MET A 18 -1.46 -23.11 64.39
C MET A 18 -1.42 -23.79 63.02
N THR A 19 -1.77 -25.07 62.92
CA THR A 19 -1.85 -25.77 61.63
C THR A 19 -3.06 -25.29 60.82
N THR A 20 -4.23 -25.14 61.46
CA THR A 20 -5.43 -24.58 60.80
C THR A 20 -5.26 -23.12 60.40
N TYR A 21 -4.56 -22.32 61.22
CA TYR A 21 -4.25 -20.94 60.90
C TYR A 21 -3.26 -20.85 59.72
N SER A 22 -2.21 -21.68 59.73
CA SER A 22 -1.24 -21.73 58.65
C SER A 22 -1.89 -22.15 57.33
N ASP A 23 -2.81 -23.12 57.36
CA ASP A 23 -3.56 -23.57 56.18
C ASP A 23 -4.43 -22.44 55.60
N MET A 24 -5.22 -21.74 56.43
CA MET A 24 -6.02 -20.59 55.98
C MET A 24 -5.16 -19.45 55.40
N VAL A 25 -4.01 -19.16 56.02
CA VAL A 25 -3.08 -18.13 55.52
C VAL A 25 -2.47 -18.55 54.18
N THR A 26 -2.12 -19.83 54.00
CA THR A 26 -1.61 -20.33 52.72
C THR A 26 -2.67 -20.37 51.62
N LEU A 27 -3.94 -20.65 51.96
CA LEU A 27 -5.05 -20.56 51.01
C LEU A 27 -5.32 -19.11 50.59
N LEU A 28 -5.24 -18.16 51.53
CA LEU A 28 -5.39 -16.74 51.22
C LEU A 28 -4.23 -16.24 50.36
N LEU A 29 -3.00 -16.65 50.66
CA LEU A 29 -1.81 -16.30 49.87
C LEU A 29 -1.89 -16.87 48.45
N THR A 30 -2.25 -18.16 48.29
CA THR A 30 -2.41 -18.76 46.97
C THR A 30 -3.55 -18.12 46.18
N PHE A 31 -4.64 -17.73 46.84
CA PHE A 31 -5.72 -16.96 46.22
C PHE A 31 -5.24 -15.59 45.73
N PHE A 32 -4.49 -14.83 46.53
CA PHE A 32 -3.94 -13.54 46.12
C PHE A 32 -2.88 -13.67 45.01
N ILE A 33 -2.06 -14.72 45.02
CA ILE A 33 -1.10 -15.00 43.94
C ILE A 33 -1.85 -15.36 42.64
N MET A 34 -2.93 -16.14 42.71
CA MET A 34 -3.77 -16.41 41.53
C MET A 34 -4.46 -15.15 41.01
N LEU A 35 -5.01 -14.31 41.89
CA LEU A 35 -5.57 -13.01 41.49
C LEU A 35 -4.52 -12.10 40.87
N PHE A 36 -3.31 -12.06 41.42
CA PHE A 36 -2.19 -11.29 40.88
C PHE A 36 -1.76 -11.82 39.50
N ALA A 37 -1.70 -13.14 39.33
CA ALA A 37 -1.39 -13.77 38.04
C ALA A 37 -2.48 -13.52 36.98
N MET A 38 -3.75 -13.41 37.37
CA MET A 38 -4.86 -13.01 36.48
C MET A 38 -4.99 -11.50 36.32
N SER A 39 -4.30 -10.68 37.13
CA SER A 39 -4.44 -9.22 37.16
C SER A 39 -3.69 -8.49 36.05
N THR A 40 -2.84 -9.19 35.29
CA THR A 40 -2.34 -8.66 34.02
C THR A 40 -3.10 -9.34 32.90
N VAL A 41 -4.38 -8.97 32.76
CA VAL A 41 -5.03 -9.07 31.46
C VAL A 41 -4.25 -8.14 30.54
N ASP A 42 -3.32 -8.74 29.81
CA ASP A 42 -2.53 -8.07 28.80
C ASP A 42 -3.54 -7.51 27.78
N LYS A 43 -3.73 -6.19 27.84
CA LYS A 43 -4.76 -5.49 27.05
C LYS A 43 -4.63 -5.87 25.57
N ALA A 44 -3.40 -6.08 25.09
CA ALA A 44 -3.10 -6.56 23.75
C ALA A 44 -3.76 -7.92 23.44
N ARG A 45 -3.59 -8.91 24.32
CA ARG A 45 -4.14 -10.26 24.13
C ARG A 45 -5.67 -10.27 24.17
N PHE A 46 -6.27 -9.47 25.04
CA PHE A 46 -7.73 -9.34 25.10
C PHE A 46 -8.27 -8.62 23.86
N THR A 47 -7.59 -7.59 23.37
CA THR A 47 -7.95 -6.93 22.11
C THR A 47 -7.78 -7.85 20.91
N ASP A 48 -6.79 -8.74 20.90
CA ASP A 48 -6.57 -9.70 19.82
C ASP A 48 -7.63 -10.80 19.80
N VAL A 49 -8.08 -11.25 20.98
CA VAL A 49 -9.22 -12.17 21.11
C VAL A 49 -10.53 -11.48 20.71
N ALA A 50 -10.75 -10.23 21.12
CA ALA A 50 -11.92 -9.46 20.71
C ALA A 50 -11.92 -9.17 19.20
N ARG A 51 -10.76 -8.86 18.60
CA ARG A 51 -10.59 -8.71 17.15
C ARG A 51 -10.89 -10.00 16.40
N SER A 52 -10.34 -11.13 16.84
CA SER A 52 -10.60 -12.42 16.17
C SER A 52 -12.06 -12.85 16.27
N LEU A 53 -12.73 -12.55 17.39
CA LEU A 53 -14.16 -12.79 17.56
C LEU A 53 -15.02 -11.84 16.71
N SER A 54 -14.66 -10.56 16.65
CA SER A 54 -15.33 -9.57 15.79
C SER A 54 -15.16 -9.93 14.32
N ASN A 55 -13.95 -10.28 13.88
CA ASN A 55 -13.66 -10.67 12.50
C ASN A 55 -14.39 -11.98 12.11
N SER A 56 -14.51 -12.93 13.05
CA SER A 56 -15.28 -14.16 12.85
C SER A 56 -16.79 -13.91 12.76
N LEU A 57 -17.32 -13.02 13.60
CA LEU A 57 -18.74 -12.62 13.57
C LEU A 57 -19.09 -11.78 12.33
N LEU A 58 -18.15 -10.94 11.86
CA LEU A 58 -18.28 -10.18 10.62
C LEU A 58 -18.26 -11.10 9.38
N ASN A 59 -17.42 -12.15 9.38
CA ASN A 59 -17.36 -13.13 8.29
C ASN A 59 -18.52 -14.13 8.26
N LEU A 60 -19.31 -14.24 9.33
CA LEU A 60 -20.50 -15.11 9.37
C LEU A 60 -21.80 -14.37 9.03
N SER A 61 -21.81 -13.03 9.09
CA SER A 61 -23.06 -12.27 9.08
C SER A 61 -23.57 -11.84 7.71
N THR A 62 -22.75 -11.39 6.75
CA THR A 62 -23.28 -10.94 5.44
C THR A 62 -22.15 -10.63 4.48
N GLY A 63 -22.06 -11.38 3.37
CA GLY A 63 -21.31 -10.95 2.20
C GLY A 63 -22.04 -9.78 1.54
N GLU A 64 -21.64 -8.55 1.87
CA GLU A 64 -21.81 -7.34 1.06
C GLU A 64 -21.04 -6.18 1.73
N SER A 65 -20.39 -5.37 0.90
CA SER A 65 -19.46 -4.29 1.25
C SER A 65 -20.07 -3.24 2.19
N ILE A 66 -19.35 -2.86 3.27
CA ILE A 66 -19.74 -1.83 4.26
C ILE A 66 -18.83 -0.60 4.15
N LEU A 67 -18.85 0.07 2.99
CA LEU A 67 -18.17 1.35 2.80
C LEU A 67 -19.14 2.33 2.12
N ASP A 68 -19.43 3.47 2.76
CA ASP A 68 -20.00 4.63 2.08
C ASP A 68 -18.89 5.36 1.30
N SER A 69 -19.26 6.11 0.25
CA SER A 69 -18.36 6.80 -0.69
C SER A 69 -17.48 7.90 -0.04
N SER A 70 -17.56 8.06 1.28
CA SER A 70 -16.69 8.93 2.07
C SER A 70 -15.67 8.15 2.92
N GLY A 71 -15.53 6.84 2.72
CA GLY A 71 -14.54 6.00 3.43
C GLY A 71 -14.81 5.83 4.93
N LYS A 72 -16.04 6.08 5.39
CA LYS A 72 -16.40 6.00 6.82
C LYS A 72 -17.23 4.74 7.08
N SER A 73 -16.75 3.90 8.01
CA SER A 73 -17.47 2.71 8.48
C SER A 73 -18.83 3.11 9.09
N ILE A 74 -19.91 2.47 8.64
CA ILE A 74 -21.28 2.66 9.17
C ILE A 74 -21.44 2.05 10.58
N ILE A 75 -20.52 1.17 10.99
CA ILE A 75 -20.55 0.55 12.32
C ILE A 75 -19.42 1.12 13.17
N THR A 76 -19.71 2.19 13.91
CA THR A 76 -18.89 2.62 15.05
C THR A 76 -19.30 1.81 16.27
N VAL A 77 -18.52 0.80 16.64
CA VAL A 77 -18.68 0.16 17.96
C VAL A 77 -17.96 1.04 18.99
N ASP A 78 -18.69 1.97 19.58
CA ASP A 78 -18.21 2.80 20.69
C ASP A 78 -18.08 1.95 21.95
N PHE A 79 -16.87 1.49 22.26
CA PHE A 79 -16.53 0.94 23.58
C PHE A 79 -16.19 2.06 24.56
N VAL A 80 -17.15 2.96 24.83
CA VAL A 80 -16.99 3.98 25.87
C VAL A 80 -17.50 3.40 27.19
N ASN A 81 -16.57 3.11 28.11
CA ASN A 81 -16.92 2.78 29.50
C ASN A 81 -17.47 4.06 30.18
N PRO A 82 -18.75 4.12 30.61
CA PRO A 82 -19.38 5.34 31.10
C PRO A 82 -18.80 5.90 32.42
N SER A 83 -17.86 5.19 33.04
CA SER A 83 -17.36 5.48 34.39
C SER A 83 -15.99 6.15 34.44
N ASP A 84 -15.30 6.33 33.31
CA ASP A 84 -13.95 6.90 33.30
C ASP A 84 -13.99 8.43 33.18
N LYS A 85 -13.99 9.12 34.33
CA LYS A 85 -14.09 10.60 34.42
C LYS A 85 -12.76 11.34 34.22
N ASN A 86 -11.66 10.64 34.05
CA ASN A 86 -10.41 11.22 33.59
C ASN A 86 -10.14 10.59 32.24
N LEU A 87 -10.14 11.36 31.14
CA LEU A 87 -9.36 11.09 29.92
C LEU A 87 -9.79 12.03 28.76
N PRO A 88 -9.11 13.18 28.58
CA PRO A 88 -8.94 13.73 27.24
C PRO A 88 -7.56 13.40 26.65
N GLN A 89 -6.50 13.33 27.46
CA GLN A 89 -5.11 13.35 26.95
C GLN A 89 -4.48 11.99 26.63
N GLN A 90 -4.92 10.89 27.26
CA GLN A 90 -4.32 9.56 26.99
C GLN A 90 -4.97 8.91 25.76
N ASN A 91 -6.24 9.21 25.45
CA ASN A 91 -6.92 8.71 24.25
C ASN A 91 -6.32 9.28 22.96
N GLU A 92 -5.91 10.55 22.94
CA GLU A 92 -5.27 11.17 21.76
C GLU A 92 -3.98 10.42 21.35
N LYS A 93 -3.12 10.05 22.31
CA LYS A 93 -1.87 9.35 21.99
C LYS A 93 -2.10 7.91 21.48
N TYR A 94 -3.14 7.24 21.97
CA TYR A 94 -3.53 5.91 21.46
C TYR A 94 -4.20 6.00 20.08
N ILE A 95 -4.92 7.08 19.79
CA ILE A 95 -5.52 7.33 18.47
C ILE A 95 -4.42 7.70 17.47
N GLU A 96 -3.50 8.61 17.81
CA GLU A 96 -2.40 9.06 16.95
C GLU A 96 -1.45 7.89 16.59
N SER A 97 -1.10 7.03 17.56
CA SER A 97 -0.30 5.82 17.27
C SER A 97 -1.03 4.75 16.47
N ALA A 98 -2.36 4.67 16.58
CA ALA A 98 -3.18 3.80 15.73
C ALA A 98 -3.31 4.35 14.31
N GLU A 99 -3.45 5.67 14.16
CA GLU A 99 -3.46 6.37 12.87
C GLU A 99 -2.12 6.20 12.14
N GLU A 100 -0.99 6.39 12.83
CA GLU A 100 0.35 6.12 12.27
C GLU A 100 0.50 4.66 11.80
N MET A 101 0.06 3.68 12.61
CA MET A 101 0.11 2.27 12.22
C MET A 101 -0.77 1.95 11.00
N VAL A 102 -1.95 2.56 10.88
CA VAL A 102 -2.83 2.39 9.72
C VAL A 102 -2.22 3.03 8.47
N ILE A 103 -1.65 4.24 8.60
CA ILE A 103 -0.97 4.93 7.50
C ILE A 103 0.23 4.11 7.00
N ASP A 104 1.03 3.55 7.89
CA ASP A 104 2.19 2.73 7.51
C ASP A 104 1.77 1.41 6.86
N ALA A 105 0.74 0.74 7.37
CA ALA A 105 0.20 -0.47 6.74
C ALA A 105 -0.38 -0.19 5.35
N GLN A 106 -1.08 0.94 5.20
CA GLN A 106 -1.66 1.35 3.92
C GLN A 106 -0.58 1.74 2.91
N ARG A 107 0.49 2.40 3.35
CA ARG A 107 1.68 2.66 2.52
C ARG A 107 2.31 1.36 2.03
N GLN A 108 2.47 0.36 2.91
CA GLN A 108 3.04 -0.94 2.52
C GLN A 108 2.18 -1.69 1.49
N ILE A 109 0.85 -1.68 1.65
CA ILE A 109 -0.07 -2.28 0.68
C ILE A 109 0.09 -1.58 -0.67
N TYR A 110 0.10 -0.25 -0.66
CA TYR A 110 0.23 0.55 -1.87
C TYR A 110 1.57 0.34 -2.58
N GLU A 111 2.69 0.28 -1.84
CA GLU A 111 4.01 -0.07 -2.40
C GLU A 111 3.99 -1.45 -3.06
N MET A 112 3.35 -2.44 -2.41
CA MET A 112 3.21 -3.79 -2.95
C MET A 112 2.33 -3.81 -4.22
N GLU A 113 1.23 -3.06 -4.28
CA GLU A 113 0.39 -2.92 -5.47
C GLU A 113 1.17 -2.31 -6.64
N MET A 114 2.00 -1.29 -6.37
CA MET A 114 2.86 -0.67 -7.38
C MET A 114 3.94 -1.62 -7.89
N ASP A 115 4.53 -2.43 -7.02
CA ASP A 115 5.50 -3.46 -7.40
C ASP A 115 4.87 -4.55 -8.28
N ILE A 116 3.63 -4.95 -7.98
CA ILE A 116 2.86 -5.89 -8.81
C ILE A 116 2.59 -5.28 -10.18
N ALA A 117 2.07 -4.05 -10.22
CA ALA A 117 1.77 -3.36 -11.47
C ALA A 117 3.01 -3.20 -12.36
N LYS A 118 4.16 -2.86 -11.76
CA LYS A 118 5.45 -2.78 -12.45
C LYS A 118 5.83 -4.11 -13.11
N GLU A 119 5.70 -5.21 -12.39
CA GLU A 119 6.05 -6.53 -12.90
C GLU A 119 5.06 -6.99 -13.98
N GLU A 120 3.77 -6.68 -13.85
CA GLU A 120 2.77 -6.93 -14.89
C GLU A 120 3.09 -6.18 -16.19
N ILE A 121 3.47 -4.89 -16.11
CA ILE A 121 3.88 -4.11 -17.29
C ILE A 121 5.11 -4.75 -17.95
N ARG A 122 6.06 -5.23 -17.15
CA ARG A 122 7.26 -5.90 -17.66
C ARG A 122 6.91 -7.20 -18.39
N GLN A 123 6.04 -8.01 -17.80
CA GLN A 123 5.61 -9.28 -18.39
C GLN A 123 4.80 -9.07 -19.67
N ALA A 124 3.92 -8.07 -19.68
CA ALA A 124 3.18 -7.62 -20.86
C ALA A 124 4.15 -7.27 -22.01
N ALA A 125 5.14 -6.42 -21.76
CA ALA A 125 6.13 -6.04 -22.76
C ALA A 125 6.90 -7.24 -23.34
N VAL A 126 7.30 -8.20 -22.49
CA VAL A 126 7.98 -9.42 -22.92
C VAL A 126 7.04 -10.32 -23.75
N ALA A 127 5.79 -10.49 -23.34
CA ALA A 127 4.81 -11.33 -24.03
C ALA A 127 4.51 -10.84 -25.46
N GLN A 128 4.55 -9.52 -25.68
CA GLN A 128 4.37 -8.91 -27.00
C GLN A 128 5.66 -8.86 -27.84
N GLY A 129 6.78 -9.41 -27.34
CA GLY A 129 8.05 -9.42 -28.06
C GLY A 129 8.68 -8.04 -28.21
N ILE A 130 8.29 -7.08 -27.35
CA ILE A 130 8.79 -5.70 -27.36
C ILE A 130 9.55 -5.36 -26.08
N GLY A 131 9.92 -6.34 -25.26
CA GLY A 131 10.66 -6.12 -24.02
C GLY A 131 11.93 -5.28 -24.21
N ASP A 132 12.61 -5.42 -25.35
CA ASP A 132 13.81 -4.64 -25.67
C ASP A 132 13.52 -3.16 -26.00
N LYS A 133 12.25 -2.81 -26.26
CA LYS A 133 11.77 -1.47 -26.65
C LYS A 133 11.00 -0.76 -25.53
N VAL A 134 10.85 -1.41 -24.38
CA VAL A 134 10.18 -0.88 -23.20
C VAL A 134 11.20 -0.83 -22.06
N GLU A 135 11.51 0.37 -21.60
CA GLU A 135 12.35 0.57 -20.42
C GLU A 135 11.46 1.01 -19.25
N ILE A 136 11.50 0.28 -18.14
CA ILE A 136 10.76 0.62 -16.93
C ILE A 136 11.75 1.12 -15.89
N ILE A 137 11.53 2.34 -15.41
CA ILE A 137 12.35 2.98 -14.40
C ILE A 137 11.49 3.27 -13.19
N GLU A 138 11.98 2.84 -12.05
CA GLU A 138 11.33 3.09 -10.78
C GLU A 138 12.08 4.18 -10.04
N GLU A 139 11.34 5.21 -9.64
CA GLU A 139 11.80 6.24 -8.73
C GLU A 139 10.99 6.15 -7.42
N LYS A 140 11.37 6.96 -6.44
CA LYS A 140 10.73 6.99 -5.12
C LYS A 140 9.25 7.34 -5.21
N ASP A 141 8.92 8.34 -6.02
CA ASP A 141 7.58 8.96 -6.05
C ASP A 141 6.82 8.65 -7.36
N PHE A 142 7.41 7.93 -8.31
CA PHE A 142 6.75 7.57 -9.58
C PHE A 142 7.45 6.40 -10.30
N ILE A 143 6.74 5.79 -11.23
CA ILE A 143 7.27 4.78 -12.17
C ILE A 143 7.19 5.37 -13.58
N ILE A 144 8.27 5.30 -14.35
CA ILE A 144 8.30 5.70 -15.76
C ILE A 144 8.35 4.47 -16.64
N VAL A 145 7.36 4.32 -17.52
CA VAL A 145 7.38 3.39 -18.65
C VAL A 145 7.80 4.17 -19.89
N ARG A 146 9.01 3.91 -20.39
CA ARG A 146 9.54 4.54 -21.61
C ARG A 146 9.34 3.62 -22.80
N LEU A 147 8.79 4.21 -23.85
CA LEU A 147 8.38 3.53 -25.07
C LEU A 147 9.04 4.21 -26.28
N GLU A 148 9.74 3.46 -27.12
CA GLU A 148 10.33 4.01 -28.35
C GLU A 148 9.25 4.49 -29.33
N SER A 149 9.33 5.74 -29.81
CA SER A 149 8.28 6.33 -30.66
C SER A 149 8.11 5.62 -31.99
N GLU A 150 9.16 5.02 -32.56
CA GLU A 150 9.09 4.35 -33.88
C GLU A 150 8.20 3.11 -33.88
N LEU A 151 7.98 2.53 -32.70
CA LEU A 151 7.04 1.43 -32.53
C LEU A 151 5.58 1.90 -32.71
N PHE A 152 5.29 3.16 -32.35
CA PHE A 152 3.94 3.70 -32.29
C PHE A 152 3.61 4.70 -33.39
N PHE A 153 4.60 5.38 -33.97
CA PHE A 153 4.36 6.48 -34.90
C PHE A 153 5.31 6.46 -36.08
N ASP A 154 4.77 6.75 -37.26
CA ASP A 154 5.59 7.08 -38.41
C ASP A 154 6.28 8.45 -38.24
N SER A 155 7.33 8.67 -39.02
CA SER A 155 8.05 9.95 -39.04
C SER A 155 7.11 11.11 -39.37
N GLY A 156 7.13 12.14 -38.50
CA GLY A 156 6.30 13.34 -38.64
C GLY A 156 4.79 13.14 -38.49
N ARG A 157 4.34 11.96 -38.02
CA ARG A 157 2.92 11.66 -37.77
C ARG A 157 2.66 11.46 -36.28
N ALA A 158 1.40 11.71 -35.89
CA ALA A 158 0.89 11.49 -34.54
C ALA A 158 -0.23 10.44 -34.49
N ASP A 159 -0.53 9.78 -35.61
CA ASP A 159 -1.46 8.65 -35.65
C ASP A 159 -0.75 7.39 -35.16
N ILE A 160 -1.40 6.65 -34.25
CA ILE A 160 -0.85 5.40 -33.74
C ILE A 160 -0.86 4.34 -34.84
N ARG A 161 0.29 3.71 -35.03
CA ARG A 161 0.50 2.58 -35.93
C ARG A 161 -0.26 1.34 -35.45
N PRO A 162 -0.74 0.48 -36.36
CA PRO A 162 -1.42 -0.77 -35.99
C PRO A 162 -0.64 -1.64 -35.01
N GLU A 163 0.70 -1.65 -35.12
CA GLU A 163 1.58 -2.42 -34.25
C GLU A 163 1.70 -1.88 -32.82
N GLY A 164 1.35 -0.61 -32.61
CA GLY A 164 1.38 0.03 -31.29
C GLY A 164 0.16 -0.30 -30.43
N TYR A 165 -0.99 -0.61 -31.03
CA TYR A 165 -2.23 -0.86 -30.28
C TYR A 165 -2.14 -2.03 -29.30
N PRO A 166 -1.62 -3.23 -29.65
CA PRO A 166 -1.54 -4.35 -28.71
C PRO A 166 -0.74 -4.02 -27.44
N VAL A 167 0.25 -3.15 -27.57
CA VAL A 167 1.10 -2.70 -26.45
C VAL A 167 0.32 -1.77 -25.52
N LEU A 168 -0.39 -0.80 -26.10
CA LEU A 168 -1.23 0.11 -25.34
C LEU A 168 -2.40 -0.64 -24.70
N ASP A 169 -2.98 -1.63 -25.36
CA ASP A 169 -4.07 -2.46 -24.81
C ASP A 169 -3.64 -3.16 -23.52
N GLN A 170 -2.45 -3.79 -23.52
CA GLN A 170 -1.94 -4.43 -22.31
C GLN A 170 -1.57 -3.44 -21.21
N LEU A 171 -0.96 -2.31 -21.59
CA LEU A 171 -0.68 -1.27 -20.60
C LEU A 171 -1.97 -0.77 -19.96
N ALA A 172 -3.05 -0.64 -20.74
CA ALA A 172 -4.35 -0.24 -20.24
C ALA A 172 -4.97 -1.25 -19.25
N GLU A 173 -4.70 -2.55 -19.40
CA GLU A 173 -5.14 -3.56 -18.42
C GLU A 173 -4.51 -3.32 -17.04
N VAL A 174 -3.22 -3.01 -17.01
CA VAL A 174 -2.52 -2.69 -15.75
C VAL A 174 -2.97 -1.33 -15.20
N LEU A 175 -3.02 -0.30 -16.07
CA LEU A 175 -3.42 1.05 -15.68
C LEU A 175 -4.88 1.13 -15.16
N ARG A 176 -5.74 0.17 -15.54
CA ARG A 176 -7.12 0.10 -15.05
C ARG A 176 -7.21 -0.28 -13.58
N ASN A 177 -6.26 -1.08 -13.08
CA ASN A 177 -6.29 -1.62 -11.72
C ASN A 177 -5.65 -0.69 -10.69
N ILE A 178 -5.05 0.42 -11.13
CA ILE A 178 -4.38 1.40 -10.28
C ILE A 178 -5.16 2.72 -10.25
N ASP A 179 -5.12 3.44 -9.13
CA ASP A 179 -5.86 4.70 -8.93
C ASP A 179 -4.99 5.96 -9.03
N ASN A 180 -3.89 5.82 -9.75
CA ASN A 180 -2.80 6.77 -9.77
C ASN A 180 -2.98 7.82 -10.87
N GLU A 181 -2.41 9.02 -10.66
CA GLU A 181 -2.27 10.01 -11.73
C GLU A 181 -1.23 9.53 -12.75
N ILE A 182 -1.54 9.69 -14.03
CA ILE A 182 -0.77 9.22 -15.17
C ILE A 182 -0.43 10.39 -16.09
N LEU A 183 0.86 10.69 -16.20
CA LEU A 183 1.39 11.72 -17.08
C LEU A 183 2.01 11.08 -18.32
N VAL A 184 1.41 11.35 -19.48
CA VAL A 184 1.92 10.92 -20.78
C VAL A 184 2.71 12.06 -21.42
N SER A 185 4.01 11.86 -21.59
CA SER A 185 4.93 12.85 -22.14
C SER A 185 5.50 12.42 -23.49
N GLY A 186 5.32 13.25 -24.51
CA GLY A 186 5.93 13.07 -25.82
C GLY A 186 7.28 13.77 -25.93
N HIS A 187 8.25 13.11 -26.56
CA HIS A 187 9.59 13.67 -26.83
C HIS A 187 10.01 13.43 -28.28
N THR A 188 10.79 14.36 -28.83
CA THR A 188 11.40 14.24 -30.16
C THR A 188 12.92 14.25 -30.06
N ASP A 189 13.59 13.92 -31.16
CA ASP A 189 14.97 14.32 -31.37
C ASP A 189 15.04 15.81 -31.76
N ASN A 190 16.24 16.30 -32.07
CA ASN A 190 16.48 17.67 -32.51
C ASN A 190 16.32 17.89 -34.02
N VAL A 191 15.78 16.93 -34.77
CA VAL A 191 15.54 17.13 -36.21
C VAL A 191 14.32 18.04 -36.34
N PRO A 192 14.45 19.26 -36.91
CA PRO A 192 13.33 20.18 -36.97
C PRO A 192 12.22 19.64 -37.87
N ILE A 193 10.98 19.72 -37.39
CA ILE A 193 9.78 19.47 -38.21
C ILE A 193 9.07 20.79 -38.54
N ASN A 194 8.63 20.94 -39.78
CA ASN A 194 7.75 22.02 -40.20
C ASN A 194 6.84 21.51 -41.32
N THR A 195 5.67 21.03 -40.94
CA THR A 195 4.63 20.54 -41.83
C THR A 195 3.37 21.42 -41.73
N PRO A 196 2.39 21.27 -42.63
CA PRO A 196 1.11 21.95 -42.48
C PRO A 196 0.42 21.63 -41.14
N LEU A 197 0.59 20.39 -40.65
CA LEU A 197 -0.06 19.89 -39.43
C LEU A 197 0.74 20.22 -38.14
N PHE A 198 2.07 20.14 -38.20
CA PHE A 198 2.95 20.37 -37.06
C PHE A 198 4.01 21.41 -37.41
N LYS A 199 3.94 22.59 -36.77
CA LYS A 199 4.85 23.70 -37.03
C LYS A 199 6.23 23.53 -36.41
N SER A 200 6.32 22.76 -35.32
CA SER A 200 7.56 22.44 -34.63
C SER A 200 7.44 21.10 -33.88
N ASN A 201 8.54 20.72 -33.24
CA ASN A 201 8.62 19.54 -32.38
C ASN A 201 7.72 19.66 -31.14
N TRP A 202 7.33 20.86 -30.73
CA TRP A 202 6.35 21.07 -29.66
C TRP A 202 4.97 20.54 -30.03
N GLU A 203 4.46 20.90 -31.22
CA GLU A 203 3.14 20.44 -31.66
C GLU A 203 3.14 18.93 -31.92
N LEU A 204 4.21 18.39 -32.54
CA LEU A 204 4.29 16.95 -32.81
C LEU A 204 4.31 16.12 -31.52
N SER A 205 5.17 16.49 -30.55
CA SER A 205 5.26 15.77 -29.28
C SER A 205 3.98 15.84 -28.46
N THR A 206 3.36 17.03 -28.39
CA THR A 206 2.07 17.22 -27.69
C THR A 206 0.96 16.42 -28.36
N ALA A 207 0.90 16.44 -29.70
CA ALA A 207 -0.10 15.68 -30.45
C ALA A 207 0.03 14.17 -30.21
N ARG A 208 1.26 13.62 -30.25
CA ARG A 208 1.50 12.20 -29.98
C ARG A 208 1.05 11.80 -28.57
N ALA A 209 1.43 12.56 -27.55
CA ALA A 209 1.00 12.32 -26.16
C ALA A 209 -0.53 12.35 -26.05
N THR A 210 -1.16 13.35 -26.69
CA THR A 210 -2.62 13.47 -26.71
C THR A 210 -3.29 12.30 -27.40
N THR A 211 -2.76 11.82 -28.54
CA THR A 211 -3.31 10.64 -29.24
C THR A 211 -3.29 9.41 -28.35
N VAL A 212 -2.20 9.18 -27.60
CA VAL A 212 -2.09 8.06 -26.66
C VAL A 212 -3.12 8.16 -25.54
N VAL A 213 -3.25 9.35 -24.91
CA VAL A 213 -4.26 9.57 -23.87
C VAL A 213 -5.68 9.38 -24.40
N ARG A 214 -5.98 9.88 -25.60
CA ARG A 214 -7.29 9.67 -26.23
C ARG A 214 -7.56 8.21 -26.53
N TYR A 215 -6.54 7.44 -26.93
CA TYR A 215 -6.70 6.00 -27.12
C TYR A 215 -7.07 5.30 -25.80
N PHE A 216 -6.35 5.57 -24.71
CA PHE A 216 -6.66 5.00 -23.39
C PHE A 216 -8.07 5.35 -22.90
N THR A 217 -8.48 6.60 -23.08
CA THR A 217 -9.73 7.11 -22.51
C THR A 217 -10.94 6.85 -23.41
N GLU A 218 -10.86 7.21 -24.69
CA GLU A 218 -11.99 7.12 -25.62
C GLU A 218 -12.19 5.71 -26.17
N THR A 219 -11.11 4.92 -26.33
CA THR A 219 -11.19 3.57 -26.93
C THR A 219 -11.19 2.48 -25.87
N LEU A 220 -10.31 2.58 -24.87
CA LEU A 220 -10.15 1.54 -23.84
C LEU A 220 -10.93 1.82 -22.55
N GLY A 221 -11.57 2.99 -22.45
CA GLY A 221 -12.51 3.34 -21.38
C GLY A 221 -11.86 3.60 -20.02
N LEU A 222 -10.60 4.00 -19.98
CA LEU A 222 -9.95 4.40 -18.73
C LEU A 222 -10.45 5.79 -18.30
N ASP A 223 -10.48 6.04 -16.99
CA ASP A 223 -10.96 7.29 -16.41
C ASP A 223 -10.10 8.48 -16.90
N PRO A 224 -10.68 9.45 -17.65
CA PRO A 224 -9.95 10.61 -18.14
C PRO A 224 -9.35 11.48 -17.05
N VAL A 225 -9.91 11.47 -15.83
CA VAL A 225 -9.42 12.27 -14.70
C VAL A 225 -8.01 11.86 -14.28
N LYS A 226 -7.60 10.63 -14.57
CA LYS A 226 -6.26 10.12 -14.27
C LYS A 226 -5.19 10.64 -15.22
N PHE A 227 -5.54 11.16 -16.40
CA PHE A 227 -4.56 11.39 -17.47
C PHE A 227 -4.25 12.86 -17.71
N THR A 228 -2.95 13.14 -17.82
CA THR A 228 -2.41 14.41 -18.34
C THR A 228 -1.52 14.13 -19.55
N ALA A 229 -1.67 14.90 -20.63
CA ALA A 229 -0.81 14.83 -21.81
C ALA A 229 0.13 16.04 -21.88
N THR A 230 1.43 15.82 -22.06
CA THR A 230 2.45 16.87 -22.19
C THR A 230 3.35 16.64 -23.40
N GLY A 231 3.71 17.69 -24.13
CA GLY A 231 4.76 17.65 -25.16
C GLY A 231 5.99 18.38 -24.68
N ASN A 232 7.16 17.73 -24.72
CA ASN A 232 8.44 18.31 -24.28
C ASN A 232 9.34 18.72 -25.47
N GLY A 233 8.92 18.43 -26.71
CA GLY A 233 9.73 18.61 -27.91
C GLY A 233 11.11 17.96 -27.78
N GLU A 234 12.13 18.67 -28.25
CA GLU A 234 13.54 18.25 -28.25
C GLU A 234 14.32 18.65 -26.99
N HIS A 235 13.68 19.37 -26.06
CA HIS A 235 14.35 20.07 -24.97
C HIS A 235 14.63 19.21 -23.72
N ARG A 236 14.26 17.92 -23.75
CA ARG A 236 14.58 16.93 -22.71
C ARG A 236 15.20 15.65 -23.32
N PRO A 237 16.41 15.75 -23.90
CA PRO A 237 17.11 14.61 -24.48
C PRO A 237 17.61 13.65 -23.40
N LEU A 238 17.48 12.34 -23.64
CA LEU A 238 18.13 11.29 -22.82
C LEU A 238 19.55 10.98 -23.31
N ALA A 239 19.82 11.23 -24.59
CA ALA A 239 21.06 10.89 -25.25
C ALA A 239 21.52 11.99 -26.20
N ASP A 240 22.78 11.89 -26.63
CA ASP A 240 23.35 12.84 -27.59
C ASP A 240 22.59 12.82 -28.92
N ASN A 241 22.12 13.98 -29.37
CA ASN A 241 21.43 14.14 -30.64
C ASN A 241 22.37 14.07 -31.87
N SER A 242 23.69 14.06 -31.65
CA SER A 242 24.65 13.95 -32.75
C SER A 242 24.64 12.56 -33.42
N THR A 243 24.32 11.50 -32.67
CA THR A 243 24.32 10.11 -33.16
C THR A 243 22.92 9.63 -33.55
N ALA A 244 22.85 8.65 -34.47
CA ALA A 244 21.56 8.10 -34.89
C ALA A 244 20.88 7.34 -33.74
N GLU A 245 21.67 6.57 -32.99
CA GLU A 245 21.26 5.82 -31.81
C GLU A 245 20.76 6.76 -30.70
N GLY A 246 21.44 7.88 -30.49
CA GLY A 246 21.03 8.87 -29.49
C GLY A 246 19.74 9.58 -29.88
N ARG A 247 19.57 9.94 -31.17
CA ARG A 247 18.29 10.47 -31.67
C ARG A 247 17.14 9.46 -31.52
N GLN A 248 17.37 8.19 -31.79
CA GLN A 248 16.35 7.15 -31.60
C GLN A 248 15.89 7.07 -30.14
N ARG A 249 16.82 7.09 -29.18
CA ARG A 249 16.48 7.13 -27.75
C ARG A 249 15.75 8.41 -27.33
N ASN A 250 16.00 9.54 -28.01
CA ASN A 250 15.29 10.79 -27.73
C ASN A 250 13.85 10.78 -28.27
N ARG A 251 13.59 10.08 -29.38
CA ARG A 251 12.24 9.85 -29.94
C ARG A 251 11.49 8.81 -29.12
N ARG A 252 10.79 9.24 -28.08
CA ARG A 252 10.10 8.35 -27.13
C ARG A 252 8.80 8.94 -26.59
N ILE A 253 7.96 8.08 -26.03
CA ILE A 253 6.88 8.45 -25.13
C ILE A 253 7.22 7.93 -23.74
N GLU A 254 7.04 8.77 -22.74
CA GLU A 254 7.15 8.40 -21.33
C GLU A 254 5.75 8.40 -20.73
N ILE A 255 5.39 7.31 -20.06
CA ILE A 255 4.16 7.19 -19.28
C ILE A 255 4.60 7.11 -17.82
N MET A 256 4.39 8.19 -17.10
CA MET A 256 4.75 8.32 -15.70
C MET A 256 3.52 8.05 -14.84
N ILE A 257 3.63 7.11 -13.92
CA ILE A 257 2.60 6.71 -12.97
C ILE A 257 3.03 7.23 -11.60
N MET A 258 2.27 8.16 -11.03
CA MET A 258 2.60 8.78 -9.75
C MET A 258 2.34 7.80 -8.60
N LYS A 259 3.29 7.63 -7.67
CA LYS A 259 3.09 6.87 -6.42
C LYS A 259 2.48 7.79 -5.36
#